data_AF-A0A1M5DFF0-F1
#
_entry.id   AF-A0A1M5DFF0-F1
#
_cell.length_a   1.000
_cell.length_b   1.000
_cell.length_c   1.000
_cell.angle_alpha   90.00
_cell.angle_beta   90.00
_cell.angle_gamma   90.00
#
_symmetry.space_group_name_H-M   'P 1'
#
loop_
_entity.id
_entity.type
_entity.pdbx_description
1 polymer ?
#
loop_
_entity_poly.entity_id
_entity_poly.type
_entity_poly.pdbx_seq_one_letter_code
_entity_poly.pdbx_strand_id
1 'polypeptide(L)'
;MEYTTITSKGQVTVPKEIREKFKWKEGTKLKFYLDGEEIKVKEVTLIDEMEDLLTKDLIDLGYTGKELKAKVHERKLALSKALDRFLEERLQEETVPFEDAIRSIENGGI
;
A
#
# COMPACT_ATOMS: atom_id res chain seq x y z
N MET A 1 28.69 4.13 9.59
CA MET A 1 27.85 3.22 10.39
C MET A 1 27.41 4.00 11.61
N GLU A 2 26.12 4.19 11.77
CA GLU A 2 25.53 4.90 12.91
C GLU A 2 25.06 3.87 13.93
N TYR A 3 25.46 4.02 15.19
CA TYR A 3 25.01 3.18 16.30
C TYR A 3 23.93 3.92 17.07
N THR A 4 22.87 3.21 17.44
CA THR A 4 21.78 3.78 18.24
C THR A 4 21.53 2.87 19.43
N THR A 5 21.23 3.47 20.57
CA THR A 5 20.92 2.72 21.79
C THR A 5 19.42 2.51 21.88
N ILE A 6 19.00 1.29 22.21
CA ILE A 6 17.61 1.00 22.51
C ILE A 6 17.21 1.73 23.80
N THR A 7 16.09 2.43 23.78
CA THR A 7 15.58 3.09 24.99
C THR A 7 15.05 2.06 25.98
N SER A 8 14.83 2.47 27.23
CA SER A 8 14.22 1.63 28.27
C SER A 8 12.83 1.08 27.92
N LYS A 9 12.16 1.65 26.90
CA LYS A 9 10.88 1.18 26.37
C LYS A 9 11.01 0.29 25.14
N GLY A 10 12.22 -0.11 24.77
CA GLY A 10 12.46 -0.92 23.56
C GLY A 10 12.40 -0.12 22.25
N GLN A 11 12.42 1.22 22.30
CA GLN A 11 12.36 2.04 21.09
C GLN A 11 13.76 2.24 20.50
N VAL A 12 13.88 2.11 19.18
CA VAL A 12 15.10 2.40 18.44
C VAL A 12 14.87 3.65 17.61
N THR A 13 15.70 4.67 17.81
CA THR A 13 15.60 5.91 17.04
C THR A 13 16.32 5.73 15.71
N VAL A 14 15.64 6.00 14.60
CA VAL A 14 16.26 5.99 13.26
C VAL A 14 17.05 7.28 13.06
N PRO A 15 18.36 7.24 12.73
CA PRO A 15 19.16 8.42 12.41
C PRO A 15 18.57 9.30 11.31
N LYS A 16 18.88 10.61 11.35
CA LYS A 16 18.37 11.58 10.37
C LYS A 16 18.73 11.20 8.93
N GLU A 17 19.96 10.77 8.68
CA GLU A 17 20.42 10.38 7.34
C GLU A 17 19.58 9.25 6.73
N ILE A 18 19.19 8.25 7.54
CA ILE A 18 18.34 7.15 7.09
C ILE A 18 16.93 7.67 6.82
N ARG A 19 16.36 8.48 7.73
CA ARG A 19 15.02 9.07 7.54
C ARG A 19 14.93 9.91 6.28
N GLU A 20 15.96 10.72 5.98
CA GLU A 20 15.98 11.56 4.78
C GLU A 20 16.13 10.74 3.50
N LYS A 21 16.99 9.71 3.50
CA LYS A 21 17.19 8.82 2.36
C LYS A 21 15.91 8.06 2.00
N PHE A 22 15.17 7.61 3.00
CA PHE A 22 13.89 6.92 2.82
C PHE A 22 12.67 7.86 2.84
N LYS A 23 12.88 9.18 2.99
CA LYS A 23 11.84 10.21 3.12
C LYS A 23 10.77 9.89 4.18
N TRP A 24 11.14 9.18 5.24
CA TRP A 24 10.25 8.85 6.34
C TRP A 24 9.89 10.10 7.14
N LYS A 25 8.58 10.30 7.34
CA LYS A 25 8.03 11.41 8.12
C LYS A 25 7.44 10.88 9.41
N GLU A 26 7.16 11.81 10.32
CA GLU A 26 6.36 11.48 11.50
C GLU A 26 5.01 10.89 11.05
N GLY A 27 4.61 9.77 11.66
CA GLY A 27 3.41 9.03 11.28
C GLY A 27 3.61 7.97 10.19
N THR A 28 4.78 7.86 9.56
CA THR A 28 5.07 6.77 8.62
C THR A 28 5.05 5.42 9.37
N LYS A 29 4.20 4.49 8.92
CA LYS A 29 4.16 3.12 9.43
C LYS A 29 5.32 2.31 8.85
N LEU A 30 6.03 1.58 9.71
CA LEU A 30 7.16 0.73 9.31
C LEU A 30 6.86 -0.73 9.66
N LYS A 31 7.17 -1.65 8.73
CA LYS A 31 7.10 -3.11 8.91
C LYS A 31 8.51 -3.63 9.17
N PHE A 32 8.65 -4.34 10.28
CA PHE A 32 9.88 -5.02 10.67
C PHE A 32 9.76 -6.50 10.29
N TYR A 33 10.81 -7.05 9.70
CA TYR A 33 10.91 -8.48 9.40
C TYR A 33 12.32 -8.98 9.67
N LEU A 34 12.40 -10.22 10.15
CA LEU A 34 13.66 -10.90 10.45
C LEU A 34 14.21 -11.52 9.18
N ASP A 35 15.49 -11.28 8.91
CA ASP A 35 16.27 -11.91 7.84
C ASP A 35 17.53 -12.51 8.45
N GLY A 36 17.42 -13.74 8.97
CA GLY A 36 18.48 -14.38 9.73
C GLY A 36 18.77 -13.65 11.05
N GLU A 37 19.96 -13.08 11.18
CA GLU A 37 20.38 -12.27 12.32
C GLU A 37 20.13 -10.77 12.12
N GLU A 38 19.70 -10.36 10.92
CA GLU A 38 19.43 -8.97 10.59
C GLU A 38 17.94 -8.64 10.71
N ILE A 39 17.65 -7.40 11.13
CA ILE A 39 16.29 -6.85 11.08
C ILE A 39 16.21 -5.92 9.88
N LYS A 40 15.29 -6.21 8.97
CA LYS A 40 14.97 -5.34 7.85
C LYS A 40 13.72 -4.54 8.15
N VAL A 41 13.76 -3.27 7.78
CA VAL A 41 12.68 -2.31 8.02
C VAL A 41 12.26 -1.72 6.69
N LYS A 42 10.97 -1.79 6.39
CA LYS A 42 10.38 -1.15 5.20
C LYS A 42 9.20 -0.27 5.58
N GLU A 43 8.94 0.74 4.77
CA GLU A 43 7.69 1.49 4.85
C GLU A 43 6.51 0.58 4.50
N VAL A 44 5.43 0.70 5.27
CA VAL A 44 4.15 0.05 4.97
C VAL A 44 3.46 0.89 3.91
N THR A 45 3.26 0.32 2.73
CA THR A 45 2.45 0.92 1.68
C THR A 45 1.00 0.47 1.79
N LEU A 46 0.09 1.18 1.11
CA LEU A 46 -1.30 0.74 0.97
C LEU A 46 -1.39 -0.68 0.40
N ILE A 47 -0.49 -1.04 -0.52
CA ILE A 47 -0.43 -2.37 -1.12
C ILE A 47 -0.07 -3.42 -0.06
N ASP A 48 0.83 -3.11 0.88
CA ASP A 48 1.16 -4.02 1.98
C ASP A 48 -0.04 -4.23 2.91
N GLU A 49 -0.80 -3.18 3.24
CA GLU A 49 -2.00 -3.28 4.07
C GLU A 49 -3.09 -4.11 3.37
N MET A 50 -3.29 -3.90 2.07
CA MET A 50 -4.21 -4.70 1.26
C MET A 50 -3.80 -6.17 1.20
N GLU A 51 -2.50 -6.45 1.04
CA GLU A 51 -1.97 -7.81 1.02
C GLU A 51 -2.17 -8.52 2.36
N ASP A 52 -1.98 -7.82 3.47
CA ASP A 52 -2.23 -8.35 4.82
C ASP A 52 -3.73 -8.66 5.02
N LEU A 53 -4.65 -7.81 4.54
CA LEU A 53 -6.10 -8.09 4.55
C LEU A 53 -6.46 -9.33 3.71
N LEU A 54 -5.95 -9.40 2.48
CA LEU A 54 -6.13 -10.54 1.58
C LEU A 54 -5.63 -11.84 2.19
N THR A 55 -4.47 -11.78 2.84
CA THR A 55 -3.85 -12.94 3.49
C THR A 55 -4.71 -13.41 4.66
N LYS A 56 -5.25 -12.48 5.47
CA LYS A 56 -6.14 -12.81 6.58
C LYS A 56 -7.41 -13.52 6.11
N ASP A 57 -8.07 -12.97 5.08
CA ASP A 57 -9.27 -13.60 4.51
C ASP A 57 -9.00 -15.02 3.98
N LEU A 58 -7.83 -15.24 3.37
CA LEU A 58 -7.44 -16.56 2.87
C LEU A 58 -7.10 -17.54 4.00
N ILE A 59 -6.49 -17.07 5.09
CA ILE A 59 -6.27 -17.89 6.30
C ILE A 59 -7.62 -18.29 6.90
N ASP A 60 -8.57 -17.36 6.99
CA ASP A 60 -9.92 -17.63 7.51
C ASP A 60 -10.69 -18.63 6.65
N LEU A 61 -10.39 -18.69 5.34
CA LEU A 61 -10.89 -19.70 4.40
C LEU A 61 -10.14 -21.05 4.47
N GLY A 62 -9.12 -21.17 5.31
CA GLY A 62 -8.37 -22.41 5.56
C GLY A 62 -7.13 -22.62 4.67
N TYR A 63 -6.71 -21.62 3.89
CA TYR A 63 -5.48 -21.73 3.09
C TYR A 63 -4.23 -21.59 3.97
N THR A 64 -3.23 -22.45 3.75
CA THR A 64 -2.00 -22.44 4.56
C THR A 64 -0.74 -22.60 3.71
N GLY A 65 0.42 -22.23 4.30
CA GLY A 65 1.75 -22.52 3.76
C GLY A 65 1.97 -22.03 2.32
N LYS A 66 2.29 -22.96 1.41
CA LYS A 66 2.56 -22.68 0.00
C LYS A 66 1.30 -22.29 -0.78
N GLU A 67 0.15 -22.87 -0.43
CA GLU A 67 -1.12 -22.61 -1.10
C GLU A 67 -1.63 -21.20 -0.82
N LEU A 68 -1.48 -20.74 0.43
CA LEU A 68 -1.79 -19.36 0.82
C LEU A 68 -1.01 -18.36 -0.05
N LYS A 69 0.31 -18.53 -0.17
CA LYS A 69 1.16 -17.64 -0.99
C LYS A 69 0.73 -17.64 -2.46
N ALA A 70 0.42 -18.81 -3.01
CA ALA A 70 -0.05 -18.91 -4.38
C ALA A 70 -1.39 -18.19 -4.58
N LYS A 71 -2.33 -18.34 -3.64
CA LYS A 71 -3.65 -17.69 -3.69
C LYS A 71 -3.60 -16.19 -3.49
N VAL A 72 -2.74 -15.70 -2.59
CA VAL A 72 -2.48 -14.25 -2.44
C VAL A 72 -1.96 -13.68 -3.75
N HIS A 73 -0.99 -14.34 -4.39
CA HIS A 73 -0.43 -13.88 -5.66
C HIS A 73 -1.46 -13.90 -6.80
N GLU A 74 -2.25 -14.96 -6.91
CA GLU A 74 -3.34 -15.09 -7.88
C GLU A 74 -4.36 -13.94 -7.75
N ARG A 75 -4.82 -13.66 -6.53
CA ARG A 75 -5.77 -12.56 -6.28
C ARG A 75 -5.15 -11.19 -6.57
N LYS A 76 -3.87 -10.99 -6.26
CA LYS A 76 -3.14 -9.75 -6.55
C LYS A 76 -3.05 -9.49 -8.06
N LEU A 77 -2.75 -10.52 -8.84
CA LEU A 77 -2.76 -10.45 -10.31
C LEU A 77 -4.15 -10.12 -10.86
N ALA A 78 -5.18 -10.79 -10.35
CA ALA A 78 -6.56 -10.51 -10.76
C ALA A 78 -6.97 -9.07 -10.46
N LEU A 79 -6.60 -8.55 -9.28
CA LEU A 79 -6.86 -7.18 -8.87
C LEU A 79 -6.12 -6.17 -9.74
N SER A 80 -4.82 -6.39 -10.02
CA SER A 80 -4.04 -5.52 -10.91
C SER A 80 -4.70 -5.41 -12.28
N LYS A 81 -5.06 -6.54 -12.88
CA LYS A 81 -5.71 -6.57 -14.19
C LYS A 81 -7.08 -5.88 -14.19
N ALA A 82 -7.84 -6.02 -13.10
CA ALA A 82 -9.11 -5.33 -12.94
C ALA A 82 -8.92 -3.81 -12.81
N LEU A 83 -7.90 -3.37 -12.09
CA LEU A 83 -7.56 -1.95 -11.93
C LEU A 83 -7.06 -1.34 -13.24
N ASP A 84 -6.21 -2.05 -13.99
CA ASP A 84 -5.73 -1.61 -15.30
C ASP A 84 -6.91 -1.40 -16.27
N ARG A 85 -7.84 -2.35 -16.33
CA ARG A 85 -9.06 -2.21 -17.12
C ARG A 85 -9.91 -1.02 -16.67
N PHE A 86 -10.09 -0.84 -15.37
CA PHE A 86 -10.85 0.28 -14.83
C PHE A 86 -10.20 1.63 -15.20
N LEU A 87 -8.87 1.72 -15.15
CA LEU A 87 -8.15 2.92 -15.58
C LEU A 87 -8.30 3.17 -17.08
N GLU A 88 -8.25 2.12 -17.92
CA GLU A 88 -8.51 2.23 -19.35
C GLU A 88 -9.93 2.71 -19.64
N GLU A 89 -10.94 2.16 -18.95
CA GLU A 89 -12.34 2.59 -19.05
C GLU A 89 -12.48 4.08 -18.68
N ARG A 90 -11.83 4.53 -17.61
CA ARG A 90 -11.86 5.94 -17.17
C ARG A 90 -11.07 6.90 -18.05
N LEU A 91 -10.09 6.41 -18.79
CA LEU A 91 -9.36 7.18 -19.80
C LEU A 91 -10.14 7.30 -21.11
N GLN A 92 -11.03 6.34 -21.40
CA GLN A 92 -11.90 6.36 -22.59
C GLN A 92 -13.26 7.02 -22.35
N GLU A 93 -13.74 7.07 -21.10
CA GLU A 93 -14.82 7.98 -20.72
C GLU A 93 -14.34 9.41 -20.97
N GLU A 94 -14.97 10.09 -21.93
CA GLU A 94 -14.76 11.51 -22.18
C GLU A 94 -14.99 12.27 -20.86
N THR A 95 -13.91 12.61 -20.16
CA THR A 95 -14.01 13.46 -18.99
C THR A 95 -14.44 14.83 -19.50
N VAL A 96 -15.69 15.20 -19.28
CA VAL A 96 -16.10 16.59 -19.50
C VAL A 96 -15.24 17.48 -18.61
N PRO A 97 -14.57 18.51 -19.17
CA PRO A 97 -13.90 19.52 -18.38
C PRO A 97 -14.84 20.03 -17.29
N PHE A 98 -14.31 20.26 -16.09
CA PHE A 98 -15.11 20.69 -14.94
C PHE A 98 -16.01 21.89 -15.26
N GLU A 99 -15.53 22.81 -16.10
CA GLU A 99 -16.29 23.97 -16.56
C GLU A 99 -17.52 23.59 -17.41
N ASP A 100 -17.39 22.59 -18.29
CA ASP A 100 -18.50 22.12 -19.13
C ASP A 100 -19.53 21.30 -18.33
N ALA A 101 -19.08 20.60 -17.29
CA ALA A 101 -19.96 19.91 -16.35
C ALA A 101 -20.83 20.89 -15.55
N ILE A 102 -20.25 22.00 -15.06
CA ILE A 102 -20.99 23.05 -14.36
C ILE A 102 -22.00 23.73 -15.31
N ARG A 103 -21.58 24.05 -16.53
CA ARG A 103 -22.43 24.71 -17.54
C ARG A 103 -23.63 23.85 -17.98
N SER A 104 -23.45 22.53 -18.00
CA SER A 104 -24.53 21.57 -18.31
C SER A 104 -25.57 21.47 -17.18
N ILE A 105 -25.16 21.69 -15.93
CA ILE A 105 -26.06 21.76 -14.77
C ILE A 105 -26.82 23.10 -14.75
N GLU A 106 -26.15 24.20 -15.09
CA GLU A 106 -26.77 25.53 -15.17
C GLU A 106 -27.79 25.66 -16.31
N ASN A 107 -27.52 25.05 -17.48
CA ASN A 107 -28.44 25.09 -18.63
C ASN A 107 -29.58 24.05 -18.56
N GLY A 108 -29.52 23.08 -17.63
CA GLY A 108 -30.58 22.10 -17.38
C GLY A 108 -31.61 22.54 -16.33
N GLY A 109 -31.38 23.69 -15.68
CA GLY A 109 -32.28 24.30 -14.71
C GLY A 109 -33.17 25.36 -15.34
N ILE A 110 -34.27 24.91 -15.94
CA ILE A 110 -35.48 25.66 -16.39
C ILE A 110 -35.27 26.61 -17.58
#